data_AF-A0A4Y7RPC2-F1
#
_entry.id   AF-A0A4Y7RPC2-F1
#
_cell.length_a   1.000
_cell.length_b   1.000
_cell.length_c   1.000
_cell.angle_alpha   90.00
_cell.angle_beta   90.00
_cell.angle_gamma   90.00
#
_symmetry.space_group_name_H-M   'P 1'
#
loop_
_entity.id
_entity.type
_entity.pdbx_description
1 polymer ?
#
loop_
_entity_poly.entity_id
_entity_poly.type
_entity_poly.pdbx_seq_one_letter_code
_entity_poly.pdbx_strand_id
1 'polypeptide(L)'
;MDFTIYALKGSSDWFDIMPSLKLGEGRFGWSYIESADLRKLKHRVEAISWDSLSDEEKDCYQSFLLDFKSDDYVVYINVPEWGKCTIAQVTGEYQWKFEDEDFNHRFPVDPNTIYVFNRNDALVHPALRSRLKLQGRWWRIYLKDEFNQLLEALKKGFTPTQRTPEANLRFLSNEIQPFLLNITQHIHHTHPNYDFECLVAEVFKRVPGVIDVRWQGGAGDHGADILVTFEDGLPIPGLEKQSLLVVQVKSYKGEHWDTKTVEDIKRAFEHYPEANMGLIISTANSVTTVVEEALDKLREECGKPVALLVGPEVAAFLLRYGAKLLA
;
A
#
# COMPACT_ATOMS: atom_id res chain seq x y z
N MET A 1 17.04 -6.33 10.02
CA MET A 1 18.02 -7.32 9.52
C MET A 1 18.17 -7.12 8.03
N ASP A 2 19.41 -7.05 7.53
CA ASP A 2 19.69 -6.78 6.12
C ASP A 2 19.83 -8.11 5.36
N PHE A 3 18.70 -8.66 4.89
CA PHE A 3 18.69 -9.86 4.06
C PHE A 3 18.63 -9.51 2.57
N THR A 4 19.09 -10.43 1.72
CA THR A 4 19.01 -10.33 0.26
C THR A 4 17.96 -11.30 -0.25
N ILE A 5 17.22 -10.90 -1.30
CA ILE A 5 16.23 -11.76 -1.95
C ILE A 5 16.75 -12.13 -3.33
N TYR A 6 16.95 -13.42 -3.56
CA TYR A 6 17.38 -13.98 -4.84
C TYR A 6 16.21 -14.68 -5.51
N ALA A 7 15.82 -14.23 -6.69
CA ALA A 7 14.90 -14.98 -7.53
C ALA A 7 15.69 -15.97 -8.38
N LEU A 8 15.30 -17.24 -8.35
CA LEU A 8 15.93 -18.32 -9.09
C LEU A 8 14.92 -18.84 -10.10
N LYS A 9 15.26 -18.82 -11.39
CA LYS A 9 14.36 -19.37 -12.40
C LYS A 9 14.37 -20.88 -12.29
N GLY A 10 13.24 -21.45 -11.88
CA GLY A 10 13.03 -22.88 -11.93
C GLY A 10 12.70 -23.33 -13.35
N SER A 11 13.07 -24.57 -13.64
CA SER A 11 12.57 -25.33 -14.77
C SER A 11 11.81 -26.53 -14.21
N SER A 12 10.49 -26.57 -14.38
CA SER A 12 9.64 -27.68 -13.94
C SER A 12 10.01 -29.00 -14.62
N ASP A 13 10.70 -28.94 -15.76
CA ASP A 13 10.85 -30.09 -16.64
C ASP A 13 12.17 -30.87 -16.38
N TRP A 14 13.01 -30.41 -15.45
CA TRP A 14 14.42 -30.86 -15.36
C TRP A 14 14.76 -31.48 -13.99
N PHE A 15 14.18 -30.98 -12.90
CA PHE A 15 14.40 -31.51 -11.55
C PHE A 15 13.26 -31.03 -10.63
N ASP A 16 12.70 -31.93 -9.81
CA ASP A 16 11.72 -31.51 -8.80
C ASP A 16 12.44 -30.90 -7.60
N ILE A 17 12.47 -29.57 -7.57
CA ILE A 17 13.10 -28.78 -6.50
C ILE A 17 12.34 -28.95 -5.17
N MET A 18 11.04 -29.24 -5.19
CA MET A 18 10.21 -29.24 -3.99
C MET A 18 10.61 -30.30 -2.95
N PRO A 19 10.86 -31.57 -3.32
CA PRO A 19 11.43 -32.57 -2.42
C PRO A 19 12.74 -32.13 -1.76
N SER A 20 13.66 -31.54 -2.54
CA SER A 20 14.96 -31.08 -2.04
C SER A 20 14.79 -30.00 -0.97
N LEU A 21 13.93 -29.00 -1.22
CA LEU A 21 13.65 -27.93 -0.26
C LEU A 21 13.07 -28.50 1.05
N LYS A 22 12.15 -29.46 0.96
CA LYS A 22 11.56 -30.11 2.14
C LYS A 22 12.60 -30.88 2.98
N LEU A 23 13.70 -31.31 2.37
CA LEU A 23 14.84 -31.93 3.05
C LEU A 23 15.87 -30.90 3.55
N GLY A 24 15.62 -29.61 3.39
CA GLY A 24 16.50 -28.54 3.85
C GLY A 24 17.62 -28.19 2.88
N GLU A 25 17.51 -28.60 1.60
CA GLU A 25 18.54 -28.37 0.59
C GLU A 25 17.94 -27.59 -0.60
N GLY A 26 18.37 -26.34 -0.77
CA GLY A 26 18.16 -25.56 -1.99
C GLY A 26 19.16 -25.95 -3.06
N ARG A 27 18.73 -25.86 -4.33
CA ARG A 27 19.53 -26.28 -5.49
C ARG A 27 19.36 -25.32 -6.66
N PHE A 28 20.39 -25.20 -7.50
CA PHE A 28 20.36 -24.40 -8.72
C PHE A 28 21.03 -25.16 -9.86
N GLY A 29 20.46 -25.10 -11.07
CA GLY A 29 20.98 -25.78 -12.25
C GLY A 29 22.22 -25.10 -12.85
N TRP A 30 22.57 -25.49 -14.08
CA TRP A 30 23.81 -25.08 -14.76
C TRP A 30 25.06 -25.59 -14.03
N SER A 31 25.08 -26.89 -13.78
CA SER A 31 26.08 -27.57 -12.97
C SER A 31 26.31 -29.01 -13.44
N TYR A 32 26.25 -29.23 -14.75
CA TYR A 32 26.28 -30.54 -15.41
C TYR A 32 27.70 -31.07 -15.68
N ILE A 33 28.74 -30.38 -15.19
CA ILE A 33 30.14 -30.83 -15.28
C ILE A 33 30.79 -30.87 -13.89
N GLU A 34 31.68 -31.83 -13.65
CA GLU A 34 32.33 -32.03 -12.35
C GLU A 34 33.23 -30.84 -11.95
N SER A 35 33.80 -30.14 -12.93
CA SER A 35 34.69 -28.99 -12.68
C SER A 35 33.95 -27.70 -12.31
N ALA A 36 32.62 -27.71 -12.25
CA ALA A 36 31.81 -26.52 -11.99
C ALA A 36 31.73 -26.06 -10.51
N ASP A 37 32.63 -26.53 -9.63
CA ASP A 37 32.74 -25.99 -8.27
C ASP A 37 33.05 -24.48 -8.33
N LEU A 38 32.08 -23.66 -7.95
CA LEU A 38 32.15 -22.21 -8.10
C LEU A 38 33.30 -21.59 -7.30
N ARG A 39 33.72 -22.22 -6.19
CA ARG A 39 34.86 -21.74 -5.39
C ARG A 39 36.16 -21.88 -6.19
N LYS A 40 36.34 -23.02 -6.86
CA LYS A 40 37.50 -23.30 -7.70
C LYS A 40 37.48 -22.43 -8.96
N LEU A 41 36.32 -22.30 -9.60
CA LEU A 41 36.17 -21.45 -10.78
C LEU A 41 36.46 -19.98 -10.46
N LYS A 42 35.89 -19.45 -9.37
CA LYS A 42 36.13 -18.06 -8.95
C LYS A 42 37.62 -17.81 -8.67
N HIS A 43 38.27 -18.72 -7.94
CA HIS A 43 39.71 -18.62 -7.69
C HIS A 43 40.53 -18.61 -8.98
N ARG A 44 40.20 -19.46 -9.98
CA ARG A 44 40.89 -19.46 -11.28
C ARG A 44 40.69 -18.16 -12.05
N VAL A 45 39.48 -17.61 -12.04
CA VAL A 45 39.17 -16.33 -12.69
C VAL A 45 39.95 -15.19 -12.04
N GLU A 46 40.02 -15.14 -10.71
CA GLU A 46 40.74 -14.11 -9.96
C GLU A 46 42.26 -14.23 -10.09
N ALA A 47 42.80 -15.45 -10.13
CA ALA A 47 44.24 -15.69 -10.21
C ALA A 47 44.82 -15.59 -11.63
N ILE A 48 44.02 -15.95 -12.65
CA ILE A 48 44.47 -16.02 -14.05
C ILE A 48 43.67 -15.02 -14.88
N SER A 49 42.46 -15.39 -15.28
CA SER A 49 41.50 -14.55 -16.01
C SER A 49 40.21 -15.32 -16.28
N TRP A 50 39.17 -14.61 -16.74
CA TRP A 50 37.94 -15.21 -17.27
C TRP A 50 38.18 -16.22 -18.41
N ASP A 51 39.18 -15.95 -19.26
CA ASP A 51 39.51 -16.80 -20.40
C ASP A 51 40.22 -18.10 -20.01
N SER A 52 40.57 -18.26 -18.73
CA SER A 52 41.11 -19.52 -18.20
C SER A 52 40.07 -20.62 -18.04
N LEU A 53 38.77 -20.30 -18.14
CA LEU A 53 37.67 -21.25 -18.04
C LEU A 53 37.31 -21.84 -19.41
N SER A 54 36.93 -23.12 -19.45
CA SER A 54 36.32 -23.71 -20.65
C SER A 54 34.95 -23.07 -20.93
N ASP A 55 34.40 -23.27 -22.13
CA ASP A 55 33.09 -22.73 -22.48
C ASP A 55 31.97 -23.35 -21.62
N GLU A 56 32.08 -24.64 -21.27
CA GLU A 56 31.15 -25.30 -20.34
C GLU A 56 31.29 -24.75 -18.92
N GLU A 57 32.51 -24.48 -18.46
CA GLU A 57 32.76 -23.87 -17.14
C GLU A 57 32.20 -22.45 -17.07
N LYS A 58 32.30 -21.66 -18.15
CA LYS A 58 31.71 -20.33 -18.25
C LYS A 58 30.19 -20.38 -18.18
N ASP A 59 29.55 -21.35 -18.85
CA ASP A 59 28.10 -21.52 -18.79
C ASP A 59 27.62 -21.92 -17.38
N CYS A 60 28.39 -22.77 -16.70
CA CYS A 60 28.14 -23.18 -15.32
C CYS A 60 28.56 -22.13 -14.27
N TYR A 61 29.16 -21.00 -14.66
CA TYR A 61 29.69 -20.02 -13.71
C TYR A 61 28.59 -19.15 -13.09
N GLN A 62 27.93 -19.69 -12.07
CA GLN A 62 26.83 -19.08 -11.31
C GLN A 62 27.33 -18.44 -10.00
N SER A 63 28.39 -17.64 -10.07
CA SER A 63 29.15 -17.13 -8.91
C SER A 63 28.34 -16.39 -7.83
N PHE A 64 27.16 -15.86 -8.17
CA PHE A 64 26.26 -15.20 -7.20
C PHE A 64 25.84 -16.10 -6.04
N LEU A 65 25.84 -17.42 -6.23
CA LEU A 65 25.53 -18.38 -5.17
C LEU A 65 26.55 -18.33 -4.04
N LEU A 66 27.79 -17.88 -4.32
CA LEU A 66 28.81 -17.67 -3.30
C LEU A 66 28.52 -16.46 -2.40
N ASP A 67 27.60 -15.58 -2.79
CA ASP A 67 27.17 -14.43 -1.98
C ASP A 67 26.06 -14.80 -0.98
N PHE A 68 25.59 -16.06 -0.99
CA PHE A 68 24.51 -16.51 -0.11
C PHE A 68 24.99 -16.58 1.33
N LYS A 69 24.16 -16.05 2.23
CA LYS A 69 24.40 -16.01 3.67
C LYS A 69 23.12 -16.36 4.41
N SER A 70 23.29 -16.78 5.66
CA SER A 70 22.17 -17.05 6.55
C SER A 70 21.24 -15.84 6.61
N ASP A 71 19.93 -16.09 6.72
CA ASP A 71 18.83 -15.12 6.66
C ASP A 71 18.50 -14.53 5.28
N ASP A 72 19.28 -14.80 4.23
CA ASP A 72 18.85 -14.48 2.86
C ASP A 72 17.62 -15.31 2.45
N TYR A 73 16.91 -14.88 1.41
CA TYR A 73 15.77 -15.60 0.85
C TYR A 73 16.02 -15.98 -0.61
N VAL A 74 15.58 -17.18 -0.97
CA VAL A 74 15.44 -17.59 -2.37
C VAL A 74 13.96 -17.67 -2.76
N VAL A 75 13.64 -17.23 -3.97
CA VAL A 75 12.31 -17.33 -4.57
C VAL A 75 12.44 -18.08 -5.89
N TYR A 76 12.06 -19.35 -5.89
CA TYR A 76 12.02 -20.16 -7.10
C TYR A 76 10.82 -19.76 -7.96
N ILE A 77 11.08 -19.38 -9.20
CA ILE A 77 10.06 -18.95 -10.16
C ILE A 77 9.62 -20.14 -11.01
N ASN A 78 8.31 -20.31 -11.20
CA ASN A 78 7.69 -21.46 -11.88
C ASN A 78 7.96 -22.79 -11.17
N VAL A 79 8.05 -22.77 -9.84
CA VAL A 79 8.14 -23.96 -9.00
C VAL A 79 6.99 -23.90 -8.00
N PRO A 80 6.21 -24.99 -7.82
CA PRO A 80 6.32 -26.28 -8.51
C PRO A 80 5.84 -26.27 -9.98
N GLU A 81 5.08 -25.27 -10.39
CA GLU A 81 4.46 -25.22 -11.72
C GLU A 81 4.48 -23.78 -12.27
N TRP A 82 4.22 -23.65 -13.57
CA TRP A 82 4.19 -22.35 -14.24
C TRP A 82 3.25 -21.36 -13.54
N GLY A 83 3.75 -20.16 -13.26
CA GLY A 83 2.98 -19.12 -12.57
C GLY A 83 3.04 -19.20 -11.05
N LYS A 84 3.45 -20.31 -10.46
CA LYS A 84 3.71 -20.43 -9.02
C LYS A 84 5.14 -20.01 -8.69
N CYS A 85 5.34 -19.60 -7.45
CA CYS A 85 6.66 -19.31 -6.90
C CYS A 85 6.78 -19.95 -5.51
N THR A 86 7.98 -20.43 -5.19
CA THR A 86 8.32 -21.02 -3.88
C THR A 86 9.36 -20.17 -3.18
N ILE A 87 9.05 -19.69 -1.98
CA ILE A 87 9.99 -19.01 -1.08
C ILE A 87 10.67 -20.04 -0.19
N ALA A 88 11.95 -19.87 0.11
CA ALA A 88 12.65 -20.53 1.22
C ALA A 88 13.73 -19.60 1.79
N GLN A 89 13.94 -19.65 3.10
CA GLN A 89 15.02 -18.92 3.77
C GLN A 89 16.31 -19.75 3.72
N VAL A 90 17.41 -19.09 3.37
CA VAL A 90 18.76 -19.66 3.36
C VAL A 90 19.31 -19.70 4.78
N THR A 91 19.90 -20.82 5.17
CA THR A 91 20.43 -21.01 6.53
C THR A 91 21.95 -21.09 6.59
N GLY A 92 22.63 -21.07 5.44
CA GLY A 92 24.08 -21.19 5.35
C GLY A 92 24.60 -20.98 3.93
N GLU A 93 25.88 -21.29 3.73
CA GLU A 93 26.61 -20.95 2.51
C GLU A 93 26.49 -22.01 1.40
N TYR A 94 26.93 -21.66 0.21
CA TYR A 94 27.06 -22.54 -0.96
C TYR A 94 27.81 -23.86 -0.67
N GLN A 95 27.37 -24.92 -1.34
CA GLN A 95 27.97 -26.25 -1.30
C GLN A 95 28.02 -26.85 -2.72
N TRP A 96 29.10 -27.59 -3.00
CA TRP A 96 29.28 -28.33 -4.24
C TRP A 96 29.21 -29.83 -3.97
N LYS A 97 28.31 -30.53 -4.66
CA LYS A 97 28.18 -32.00 -4.63
C LYS A 97 27.84 -32.50 -6.02
N PHE A 98 28.80 -33.10 -6.71
CA PHE A 98 28.60 -33.65 -8.05
C PHE A 98 28.08 -35.09 -7.97
N GLU A 99 26.78 -35.23 -7.72
CA GLU A 99 26.09 -36.51 -7.53
C GLU A 99 24.97 -36.73 -8.56
N ASP A 100 24.54 -35.66 -9.22
CA ASP A 100 23.40 -35.62 -10.13
C ASP A 100 23.84 -35.16 -11.54
N GLU A 101 23.01 -35.37 -12.56
CA GLU A 101 23.30 -34.91 -13.93
C GLU A 101 23.31 -33.37 -14.05
N ASP A 102 22.54 -32.67 -13.23
CA ASP A 102 22.56 -31.22 -13.03
C ASP A 102 22.05 -30.91 -11.59
N PHE A 103 21.93 -29.63 -11.21
CA PHE A 103 21.52 -29.17 -9.87
C PHE A 103 22.50 -29.55 -8.75
N ASN A 104 23.79 -29.65 -9.09
CA ASN A 104 24.90 -29.92 -8.18
C ASN A 104 25.38 -28.68 -7.39
N HIS A 105 24.89 -27.49 -7.75
CA HIS A 105 25.01 -26.30 -6.90
C HIS A 105 23.96 -26.35 -5.79
N ARG A 106 24.39 -26.42 -4.54
CA ARG A 106 23.50 -26.62 -3.38
C ARG A 106 23.75 -25.59 -2.29
N PHE A 107 22.77 -25.40 -1.42
CA PHE A 107 22.86 -24.53 -0.24
C PHE A 107 21.78 -24.93 0.78
N PRO A 108 22.02 -24.81 2.09
CA PRO A 108 21.04 -25.20 3.09
C PRO A 108 19.92 -24.15 3.20
N VAL A 109 18.69 -24.63 3.40
CA VAL A 109 17.48 -23.81 3.60
C VAL A 109 16.68 -24.30 4.81
N ASP A 110 15.80 -23.47 5.38
CA ASP A 110 14.87 -23.89 6.43
C ASP A 110 13.57 -24.45 5.82
N PRO A 111 13.27 -25.76 5.99
CA PRO A 111 12.03 -26.35 5.50
C PRO A 111 10.75 -25.72 6.05
N ASN A 112 10.79 -25.08 7.22
CA ASN A 112 9.62 -24.44 7.84
C ASN A 112 9.29 -23.08 7.22
N THR A 113 10.15 -22.58 6.34
CA THR A 113 9.98 -21.29 5.64
C THR A 113 9.54 -21.47 4.19
N ILE A 114 9.11 -22.69 3.81
CA ILE A 114 8.67 -23.00 2.46
C ILE A 114 7.23 -22.52 2.26
N TYR A 115 7.06 -21.50 1.42
CA TYR A 115 5.74 -20.99 1.04
C TYR A 115 5.57 -21.01 -0.47
N VAL A 116 4.44 -21.54 -0.95
CA VAL A 116 4.08 -21.55 -2.36
C VAL A 116 2.94 -20.56 -2.60
N PHE A 117 3.07 -19.71 -3.61
CA PHE A 117 2.06 -18.72 -3.96
C PHE A 117 1.96 -18.53 -5.49
N ASN A 118 0.85 -17.99 -5.99
CA ASN A 118 0.75 -17.63 -7.41
C ASN A 118 1.24 -16.18 -7.57
N ARG A 119 2.19 -15.94 -8.48
CA ARG A 119 2.73 -14.59 -8.72
C ARG A 119 1.68 -13.59 -9.22
N ASN A 120 0.52 -14.08 -9.69
CA ASN A 120 -0.59 -13.25 -10.14
C ASN A 120 -1.68 -13.04 -9.08
N ASP A 121 -1.54 -13.59 -7.87
CA ASP A 121 -2.51 -13.39 -6.78
C ASP A 121 -2.63 -11.91 -6.40
N ALA A 122 -3.81 -11.53 -5.91
CA ALA A 122 -4.12 -10.16 -5.48
C ALA A 122 -3.20 -9.66 -4.34
N LEU A 123 -2.65 -10.58 -3.56
CA LEU A 123 -1.75 -10.30 -2.45
C LEU A 123 -0.35 -9.84 -2.90
N VAL A 124 0.08 -10.24 -4.10
CA VAL A 124 1.42 -9.93 -4.58
C VAL A 124 1.47 -8.48 -5.06
N HIS A 125 2.29 -7.66 -4.40
CA HIS A 125 2.47 -6.27 -4.77
C HIS A 125 2.78 -6.11 -6.27
N PRO A 126 2.15 -5.17 -7.00
CA PRO A 126 2.35 -5.02 -8.44
C PRO A 126 3.82 -4.89 -8.86
N ALA A 127 4.63 -4.16 -8.09
CA ALA A 127 6.06 -4.00 -8.34
C ALA A 127 6.83 -5.33 -8.13
N LEU A 128 6.54 -6.05 -7.05
CA LEU A 128 7.14 -7.35 -6.76
C LEU A 128 6.78 -8.37 -7.84
N ARG A 129 5.51 -8.41 -8.26
CA ARG A 129 5.04 -9.26 -9.36
C ARG A 129 5.80 -9.00 -10.66
N SER A 130 6.09 -7.75 -10.99
CA SER A 130 6.87 -7.42 -12.19
C SER A 130 8.26 -8.07 -12.13
N ARG A 131 8.91 -8.04 -10.96
CA ARG A 131 10.19 -8.73 -10.73
C ARG A 131 10.07 -10.24 -10.82
N LEU A 132 9.01 -10.85 -10.30
CA LEU A 132 8.77 -12.31 -10.38
C LEU A 132 8.50 -12.84 -11.81
N LYS A 133 8.35 -11.94 -12.81
CA LYS A 133 8.09 -12.29 -14.22
C LYS A 133 9.32 -12.14 -15.13
N LEU A 134 10.45 -11.69 -14.59
CA LEU A 134 11.69 -11.58 -15.35
C LEU A 134 12.15 -12.95 -15.87
N GLN A 135 12.94 -12.95 -16.94
CA GLN A 135 13.28 -14.16 -17.70
C GLN A 135 14.73 -14.64 -17.55
N GLY A 136 15.57 -13.95 -16.77
CA GLY A 136 16.95 -14.34 -16.50
C GLY A 136 17.06 -15.68 -15.75
N ARG A 137 18.26 -16.26 -15.66
CA ARG A 137 18.49 -17.48 -14.84
C ARG A 137 18.28 -17.19 -13.35
N TRP A 138 18.67 -16.00 -12.92
CA TRP A 138 18.46 -15.49 -11.58
C TRP A 138 18.51 -13.95 -11.57
N TRP A 139 18.02 -13.32 -10.51
CA TRP A 139 18.20 -11.87 -10.25
C TRP A 139 17.97 -11.53 -8.78
N ARG A 140 18.45 -10.36 -8.33
CA ARG A 140 18.11 -9.81 -7.00
C ARG A 140 16.78 -9.07 -7.03
N ILE A 141 16.00 -9.21 -5.97
CA ILE A 141 14.80 -8.41 -5.70
C ILE A 141 15.13 -7.42 -4.58
N TYR A 142 14.99 -6.12 -4.87
CA TYR A 142 15.30 -5.03 -3.93
C TYR A 142 14.05 -4.52 -3.18
N LEU A 143 12.88 -5.10 -3.45
CA LEU A 143 11.58 -4.73 -2.88
C LEU A 143 11.37 -5.45 -1.53
N LYS A 144 12.17 -5.08 -0.52
CA LYS A 144 12.20 -5.76 0.78
C LYS A 144 10.89 -5.60 1.55
N ASP A 145 10.31 -4.41 1.52
CA ASP A 145 9.08 -4.12 2.27
C ASP A 145 7.88 -4.86 1.68
N GLU A 146 7.74 -4.86 0.36
CA GLU A 146 6.70 -5.62 -0.34
C GLU A 146 6.88 -7.13 -0.15
N PHE A 147 8.13 -7.60 -0.14
CA PHE A 147 8.44 -9.00 0.13
C PHE A 147 8.08 -9.41 1.57
N ASN A 148 8.42 -8.58 2.55
CA ASN A 148 8.04 -8.82 3.95
C ASN A 148 6.52 -8.85 4.14
N GLN A 149 5.79 -7.92 3.50
CA GLN A 149 4.31 -7.93 3.53
C GLN A 149 3.73 -9.23 2.95
N LEU A 150 4.28 -9.71 1.84
CA LEU A 150 3.91 -10.99 1.26
C LEU A 150 4.20 -12.14 2.21
N LEU A 151 5.41 -12.18 2.79
CA LEU A 151 5.85 -13.25 3.70
C LEU A 151 4.97 -13.32 4.95
N GLU A 152 4.66 -12.18 5.57
CA GLU A 152 3.78 -12.12 6.75
C GLU A 152 2.35 -12.57 6.42
N ALA A 153 1.84 -12.23 5.25
CA ALA A 153 0.53 -12.71 4.82
C ALA A 153 0.52 -14.22 4.55
N LEU A 154 1.58 -14.79 3.98
CA LEU A 154 1.72 -16.23 3.77
C LEU A 154 1.81 -16.99 5.11
N LYS A 155 2.56 -16.48 6.09
CA LYS A 155 2.63 -17.04 7.45
C LYS A 155 1.26 -17.11 8.14
N LYS A 156 0.38 -16.15 7.88
CA LYS A 156 -0.98 -16.08 8.45
C LYS A 156 -1.99 -17.02 7.77
N GLY A 157 -1.57 -17.84 6.80
CA GLY A 157 -2.43 -18.83 6.16
C GLY A 157 -3.40 -18.24 5.13
N PHE A 158 -2.93 -17.29 4.32
CA PHE A 158 -3.74 -16.60 3.32
C PHE A 158 -4.50 -17.55 2.38
N THR A 159 -5.77 -17.22 2.13
CA THR A 159 -6.62 -17.89 1.14
C THR A 159 -6.51 -17.19 -0.21
N PRO A 160 -6.18 -17.89 -1.31
CA PRO A 160 -6.04 -17.27 -2.64
C PRO A 160 -7.29 -16.49 -3.05
N THR A 161 -7.11 -15.23 -3.45
CA THR A 161 -8.19 -14.42 -4.02
C THR A 161 -7.87 -14.05 -5.46
N GLN A 162 -8.90 -14.09 -6.32
CA GLN A 162 -8.75 -13.62 -7.69
C GLN A 162 -8.43 -12.13 -7.70
N ARG A 163 -7.49 -11.74 -8.56
CA ARG A 163 -7.12 -10.35 -8.74
C ARG A 163 -8.25 -9.61 -9.46
N THR A 164 -8.66 -8.49 -8.89
CA THR A 164 -9.51 -7.51 -9.54
C THR A 164 -8.76 -6.17 -9.67
N PRO A 165 -9.17 -5.25 -10.57
CA PRO A 165 -8.62 -3.89 -10.62
C PRO A 165 -8.61 -3.20 -9.26
N GLU A 166 -9.64 -3.42 -8.45
CA GLU A 166 -9.84 -2.86 -7.11
C GLU A 166 -8.76 -3.32 -6.12
N ALA A 167 -8.24 -4.54 -6.27
CA ALA A 167 -7.14 -5.03 -5.44
C ALA A 167 -5.85 -4.19 -5.62
N ASN A 168 -5.57 -3.68 -6.83
CA ASN A 168 -4.40 -2.82 -7.04
C ASN A 168 -4.63 -1.41 -6.44
N LEU A 169 -5.88 -0.94 -6.43
CA LEU A 169 -6.22 0.36 -5.83
C LEU A 169 -5.91 0.37 -4.33
N ARG A 170 -6.00 -0.78 -3.65
CA ARG A 170 -5.62 -0.89 -2.24
C ARG A 170 -4.15 -0.51 -2.00
N PHE A 171 -3.23 -0.98 -2.85
CA PHE A 171 -1.81 -0.66 -2.70
C PHE A 171 -1.55 0.82 -2.91
N LEU A 172 -2.10 1.39 -3.98
CA LEU A 172 -1.98 2.82 -4.25
C LEU A 172 -2.61 3.66 -3.14
N SER A 173 -3.79 3.27 -2.65
CA SER A 173 -4.44 3.96 -1.53
C SER A 173 -3.53 3.98 -0.31
N ASN A 174 -3.02 2.82 0.11
CA ASN A 174 -2.14 2.71 1.28
C ASN A 174 -0.87 3.56 1.16
N GLU A 175 -0.29 3.68 -0.04
CA GLU A 175 0.87 4.54 -0.28
C GLU A 175 0.51 6.04 -0.28
N ILE A 176 -0.66 6.42 -0.78
CA ILE A 176 -1.09 7.82 -0.87
C ILE A 176 -1.61 8.37 0.47
N GLN A 177 -2.26 7.55 1.30
CA GLN A 177 -2.88 7.98 2.56
C GLN A 177 -1.93 8.80 3.47
N PRO A 178 -0.66 8.40 3.70
CA PRO A 178 0.28 9.18 4.50
C PRO A 178 0.56 10.58 3.94
N PHE A 179 0.62 10.73 2.61
CA PHE A 179 0.84 12.03 1.98
C PHE A 179 -0.39 12.93 2.14
N LEU A 180 -1.60 12.40 1.96
CA LEU A 180 -2.83 13.14 2.20
C LEU A 180 -2.94 13.57 3.67
N LEU A 181 -2.59 12.69 4.61
CA LEU A 181 -2.54 13.04 6.03
C LEU A 181 -1.54 14.17 6.30
N ASN A 182 -0.35 14.11 5.71
CA ASN A 182 0.66 15.15 5.85
C ASN A 182 0.17 16.50 5.29
N ILE A 183 -0.54 16.50 4.17
CA ILE A 183 -1.16 17.71 3.62
C ILE A 183 -2.14 18.33 4.64
N THR A 184 -3.01 17.53 5.26
CA THR A 184 -3.93 18.02 6.30
C THR A 184 -3.18 18.57 7.52
N GLN A 185 -2.07 17.94 7.92
CA GLN A 185 -1.23 18.44 9.01
C GLN A 185 -0.56 19.78 8.66
N HIS A 186 -0.12 19.97 7.41
CA HIS A 186 0.38 21.26 6.93
C HIS A 186 -0.72 22.33 6.89
N ILE A 187 -1.94 21.98 6.50
CA ILE A 187 -3.09 22.89 6.56
C ILE A 187 -3.36 23.32 7.99
N HIS A 188 -3.42 22.38 8.95
CA HIS A 188 -3.58 22.69 10.36
C HIS A 188 -2.50 23.66 10.87
N HIS A 189 -1.24 23.45 10.47
CA HIS A 189 -0.13 24.30 10.89
C HIS A 189 -0.20 25.72 10.31
N THR A 190 -0.62 25.86 9.05
CA THR A 190 -0.61 27.14 8.32
C THR A 190 -1.90 27.93 8.48
N HIS A 191 -3.02 27.26 8.73
CA HIS A 191 -4.36 27.83 8.85
C HIS A 191 -5.02 27.31 10.13
N PRO A 192 -4.60 27.77 11.32
CA PRO A 192 -5.25 27.38 12.56
C PRO A 192 -6.60 28.10 12.76
N ASN A 193 -7.57 27.40 13.35
CA ASN A 193 -8.87 27.94 13.80
C ASN A 193 -9.59 28.75 12.71
N TYR A 194 -9.76 30.05 12.93
CA TYR A 194 -10.36 31.04 12.04
C TYR A 194 -9.84 30.95 10.59
N ASP A 195 -8.52 30.79 10.43
CA ASP A 195 -7.90 30.72 9.10
C ASP A 195 -8.34 29.45 8.36
N PHE A 196 -8.62 28.36 9.09
CA PHE A 196 -9.15 27.14 8.51
C PHE A 196 -10.58 27.33 8.02
N GLU A 197 -11.43 28.00 8.79
CA GLU A 197 -12.80 28.35 8.38
C GLU A 197 -12.79 29.17 7.08
N CYS A 198 -11.93 30.20 7.02
CA CYS A 198 -11.77 31.03 5.83
C CYS A 198 -11.34 30.21 4.61
N LEU A 199 -10.36 29.33 4.78
CA LEU A 199 -9.90 28.44 3.71
C LEU A 199 -11.01 27.51 3.22
N VAL A 200 -11.74 26.86 4.14
CA VAL A 200 -12.85 25.96 3.81
C VAL A 200 -13.95 26.71 3.06
N ALA A 201 -14.30 27.92 3.49
CA ALA A 201 -15.28 28.76 2.80
C ALA A 201 -14.83 29.09 1.37
N GLU A 202 -13.56 29.46 1.18
CA GLU A 202 -13.00 29.70 -0.16
C GLU A 202 -13.01 28.45 -1.04
N VAL A 203 -12.82 27.26 -0.47
CA VAL A 203 -12.91 26.01 -1.22
C VAL A 203 -14.35 25.73 -1.64
N PHE A 204 -15.33 25.93 -0.76
CA PHE A 204 -16.75 25.75 -1.11
C PHE A 204 -17.20 26.66 -2.25
N LYS A 205 -16.73 27.90 -2.32
CA LYS A 205 -17.02 28.82 -3.44
C LYS A 205 -16.58 28.27 -4.82
N ARG A 206 -15.70 27.27 -4.83
CA ARG A 206 -15.15 26.63 -6.04
C ARG A 206 -15.78 25.28 -6.33
N VAL A 207 -16.63 24.76 -5.45
CA VAL A 207 -17.37 23.51 -5.68
C VAL A 207 -18.46 23.78 -6.74
N PRO A 208 -18.51 23.00 -7.84
CA PRO A 208 -19.56 23.16 -8.84
C PRO A 208 -20.96 22.99 -8.23
N GLY A 209 -21.89 23.87 -8.61
CA GLY A 209 -23.27 23.87 -8.11
C GLY A 209 -23.48 24.68 -6.82
N VAL A 210 -22.41 25.14 -6.15
CA VAL A 210 -22.53 26.08 -5.03
C VAL A 210 -22.90 27.46 -5.55
N ILE A 211 -23.96 28.03 -4.98
CA ILE A 211 -24.54 29.33 -5.33
C ILE A 211 -24.04 30.42 -4.37
N ASP A 212 -24.07 30.13 -3.07
CA ASP A 212 -23.75 31.09 -2.02
C ASP A 212 -23.00 30.39 -0.88
N VAL A 213 -22.02 31.10 -0.31
CA VAL A 213 -21.23 30.65 0.83
C VAL A 213 -21.16 31.78 1.84
N ARG A 214 -21.83 31.61 2.98
CA ARG A 214 -21.84 32.58 4.08
C ARG A 214 -21.02 32.05 5.23
N TRP A 215 -19.87 32.67 5.47
CA TRP A 215 -19.09 32.44 6.68
C TRP A 215 -19.64 33.33 7.81
N GLN A 216 -19.85 32.73 8.99
CA GLN A 216 -20.49 33.37 10.15
C GLN A 216 -19.65 33.25 11.45
N GLY A 217 -18.38 32.84 11.33
CA GLY A 217 -17.51 32.58 12.47
C GLY A 217 -17.45 33.73 13.50
N GLY A 218 -17.48 33.37 14.78
CA GLY A 218 -17.44 34.31 15.92
C GLY A 218 -18.75 34.39 16.71
N ALA A 219 -19.11 35.58 17.21
CA ALA A 219 -20.26 35.77 18.12
C ALA A 219 -21.64 35.52 17.48
N GLY A 220 -21.69 35.25 16.17
CA GLY A 220 -22.89 34.88 15.42
C GLY A 220 -22.99 33.39 15.11
N ASP A 221 -22.04 32.55 15.58
CA ASP A 221 -22.13 31.11 15.39
C ASP A 221 -23.35 30.59 16.18
N HIS A 222 -24.35 30.13 15.43
CA HIS A 222 -25.48 29.40 15.97
C HIS A 222 -25.22 27.89 15.83
N GLY A 223 -23.98 27.45 16.04
CA GLY A 223 -23.51 26.07 15.87
C GLY A 223 -23.03 25.71 14.46
N ALA A 224 -22.85 26.69 13.57
CA ALA A 224 -22.27 26.50 12.25
C ALA A 224 -21.34 27.66 11.90
N ASP A 225 -20.14 27.34 11.40
CA ASP A 225 -19.16 28.35 10.99
C ASP A 225 -19.42 28.84 9.56
N ILE A 226 -19.95 27.95 8.70
CA ILE A 226 -20.22 28.25 7.28
C ILE A 226 -21.59 27.68 6.89
N LEU A 227 -22.36 28.48 6.16
CA LEU A 227 -23.57 28.05 5.46
C LEU A 227 -23.29 28.00 3.96
N VAL A 228 -23.66 26.89 3.32
CA VAL A 228 -23.44 26.66 1.89
C VAL A 228 -24.78 26.37 1.21
N THR A 229 -25.16 27.24 0.28
CA THR A 229 -26.34 27.03 -0.56
C THR A 229 -25.90 26.51 -1.92
N PHE A 230 -26.52 25.44 -2.40
CA PHE A 230 -26.18 24.83 -3.69
C PHE A 230 -27.41 24.30 -4.42
N GLU A 231 -27.30 24.16 -5.74
CA GLU A 231 -28.34 23.61 -6.60
C GLU A 231 -28.33 22.07 -6.54
N ASP A 232 -29.50 21.48 -6.29
CA ASP A 232 -29.69 20.02 -6.26
C ASP A 232 -30.87 19.54 -7.13
N GLY A 233 -31.58 20.47 -7.79
CA GLY A 233 -32.65 20.19 -8.75
C GLY A 233 -32.16 20.08 -10.19
N LEU A 234 -33.07 19.68 -11.09
CA LEU A 234 -32.80 19.77 -12.53
C LEU A 234 -32.82 21.26 -12.94
N PRO A 235 -31.95 21.69 -13.88
CA PRO A 235 -31.92 23.06 -14.38
C PRO A 235 -33.08 23.30 -15.37
N ILE A 236 -34.30 23.08 -14.91
CA ILE A 236 -35.55 23.22 -15.64
C ILE A 236 -36.45 24.15 -14.82
N PRO A 237 -36.95 25.25 -15.41
CA PRO A 237 -37.84 26.19 -14.74
C PRO A 237 -38.99 25.50 -14.00
N GLY A 238 -39.04 25.71 -12.68
CA GLY A 238 -40.05 25.15 -11.77
C GLY A 238 -39.68 23.81 -11.13
N LEU A 239 -38.52 23.23 -11.48
CA LEU A 239 -37.95 22.03 -10.86
C LEU A 239 -36.57 22.30 -10.22
N GLU A 240 -36.07 23.54 -10.30
CA GLU A 240 -34.89 23.95 -9.56
C GLU A 240 -35.16 23.82 -8.07
N LYS A 241 -34.18 23.24 -7.36
CA LYS A 241 -34.19 23.15 -5.91
C LYS A 241 -32.86 23.66 -5.40
N GLN A 242 -32.93 24.25 -4.22
CA GLN A 242 -31.78 24.71 -3.48
C GLN A 242 -31.74 23.96 -2.16
N SER A 243 -30.54 23.50 -1.84
CA SER A 243 -30.22 22.86 -0.57
C SER A 243 -29.33 23.76 0.25
N LEU A 244 -29.56 23.75 1.58
CA LEU A 244 -28.73 24.47 2.53
C LEU A 244 -27.96 23.45 3.40
N LEU A 245 -26.64 23.52 3.30
CA LEU A 245 -25.69 22.75 4.10
C LEU A 245 -25.15 23.64 5.23
N VAL A 246 -25.28 23.16 6.48
CA VAL A 246 -24.56 23.74 7.63
C VAL A 246 -23.21 23.05 7.78
N VAL A 247 -22.14 23.83 7.93
CA VAL A 247 -20.77 23.32 8.07
C VAL A 247 -20.16 23.80 9.38
N GLN A 248 -19.71 22.85 10.20
CA GLN A 248 -18.85 23.12 11.36
C GLN A 248 -17.41 22.73 11.02
N VAL A 249 -16.49 23.65 11.21
CA VAL A 249 -15.06 23.50 10.96
C VAL A 249 -14.34 23.47 12.30
N LYS A 250 -13.43 22.51 12.50
CA LYS A 250 -12.54 22.50 13.67
C LYS A 250 -11.09 22.29 13.26
N SER A 251 -10.21 23.14 13.77
CA SER A 251 -8.78 22.91 13.67
C SER A 251 -8.32 22.12 14.89
N TYR A 252 -7.96 20.86 14.68
CA TYR A 252 -7.61 19.92 15.75
C TYR A 252 -6.33 19.16 15.39
N LYS A 253 -5.52 18.84 16.40
CA LYS A 253 -4.30 18.03 16.24
C LYS A 253 -4.50 16.66 16.91
N GLY A 254 -4.11 15.59 16.23
CA GLY A 254 -4.26 14.23 16.77
C GLY A 254 -5.67 13.69 16.56
N GLU A 255 -6.23 12.99 17.54
CA GLU A 255 -7.55 12.35 17.43
C GLU A 255 -8.67 13.25 17.94
N HIS A 256 -9.75 13.35 17.19
CA HIS A 256 -10.93 14.11 17.59
C HIS A 256 -11.86 13.26 18.46
N TRP A 257 -11.97 13.63 19.75
CA TRP A 257 -12.79 12.93 20.74
C TRP A 257 -13.99 13.72 21.26
N ASP A 258 -14.05 15.03 20.95
CA ASP A 258 -15.05 15.93 21.50
C ASP A 258 -16.38 15.84 20.72
N THR A 259 -17.46 15.49 21.42
CA THR A 259 -18.81 15.41 20.83
C THR A 259 -19.47 16.78 20.66
N LYS A 260 -18.86 17.85 21.18
CA LYS A 260 -19.39 19.21 21.09
C LYS A 260 -19.65 19.64 19.64
N THR A 261 -18.87 19.18 18.68
CA THR A 261 -19.13 19.49 17.26
C THR A 261 -20.44 18.92 16.73
N VAL A 262 -20.86 17.77 17.28
CA VAL A 262 -22.14 17.15 16.93
C VAL A 262 -23.28 17.96 17.54
N GLU A 263 -23.11 18.42 18.77
CA GLU A 263 -24.06 19.32 19.43
C GLU A 263 -24.15 20.69 18.73
N ASP A 264 -23.03 21.21 18.22
CA ASP A 264 -22.99 22.43 17.39
C ASP A 264 -23.89 22.27 16.16
N ILE A 265 -23.74 21.18 15.38
CA ILE A 265 -24.60 20.90 14.23
C ILE A 265 -26.08 20.76 14.63
N LYS A 266 -26.36 20.13 15.78
CA LYS A 266 -27.75 20.03 16.29
C LYS A 266 -28.35 21.41 16.52
N ARG A 267 -27.62 22.31 17.18
CA ARG A 267 -28.05 23.70 17.41
C ARG A 267 -28.21 24.47 16.10
N ALA A 268 -27.34 24.22 15.11
CA ALA A 268 -27.47 24.82 13.79
C ALA A 268 -28.76 24.38 13.09
N PHE A 269 -29.15 23.10 13.16
CA PHE A 269 -30.41 22.64 12.58
C PHE A 269 -31.65 23.21 13.26
N GLU A 270 -31.59 23.49 14.57
CA GLU A 270 -32.67 24.15 15.29
C GLU A 270 -32.81 25.63 14.88
N HIS A 271 -31.68 26.31 14.66
CA HIS A 271 -31.65 27.71 14.26
C HIS A 271 -31.97 27.93 12.78
N TYR A 272 -31.49 27.04 11.91
CA TYR A 272 -31.73 27.04 10.45
C TYR A 272 -32.60 25.83 10.07
N PRO A 273 -33.92 25.88 10.31
CA PRO A 273 -34.81 24.75 10.03
C PRO A 273 -34.82 24.34 8.55
N GLU A 274 -34.53 25.27 7.64
CA GLU A 274 -34.41 25.07 6.20
C GLU A 274 -33.13 24.32 5.78
N ALA A 275 -32.13 24.21 6.66
CA ALA A 275 -30.96 23.39 6.41
C ALA A 275 -31.37 21.91 6.33
N ASN A 276 -30.96 21.23 5.28
CA ASN A 276 -31.35 19.85 5.03
C ASN A 276 -30.21 18.85 5.18
N MET A 277 -28.99 19.33 5.40
CA MET A 277 -27.82 18.50 5.64
C MET A 277 -26.75 19.23 6.46
N GLY A 278 -25.89 18.45 7.09
CA GLY A 278 -24.78 18.93 7.92
C GLY A 278 -23.45 18.34 7.50
N LEU A 279 -22.37 19.07 7.77
CA LEU A 279 -21.01 18.61 7.55
C LEU A 279 -20.10 19.09 8.67
N ILE A 280 -19.31 18.17 9.21
CA ILE A 280 -18.21 18.50 10.11
C ILE A 280 -16.91 18.30 9.33
N ILE A 281 -16.04 19.31 9.31
CA ILE A 281 -14.70 19.24 8.71
C ILE A 281 -13.68 19.47 9.82
N SER A 282 -12.77 18.53 10.03
CA SER A 282 -11.73 18.66 11.05
C SER A 282 -10.34 18.25 10.57
N THR A 283 -9.32 19.04 10.94
CA THR A 283 -7.92 18.69 10.64
C THR A 283 -7.35 17.56 11.51
N ALA A 284 -8.15 16.96 12.39
CA ALA A 284 -7.75 15.79 13.16
C ALA A 284 -7.31 14.65 12.23
N ASN A 285 -6.37 13.82 12.69
CA ASN A 285 -5.89 12.66 11.95
C ASN A 285 -6.97 11.58 11.82
N SER A 286 -7.78 11.42 12.86
CA SER A 286 -8.84 10.41 13.01
C SER A 286 -9.91 10.91 13.98
N VAL A 287 -11.00 10.16 14.07
CA VAL A 287 -12.12 10.38 14.99
C VAL A 287 -12.27 9.18 15.91
N THR A 288 -12.74 9.40 17.14
CA THR A 288 -13.03 8.30 18.08
C THR A 288 -14.42 7.71 17.83
N THR A 289 -14.63 6.46 18.26
CA THR A 289 -15.94 5.79 18.19
C THR A 289 -17.05 6.55 18.92
N VAL A 290 -16.70 7.29 19.97
CA VAL A 290 -17.65 8.12 20.75
C VAL A 290 -18.29 9.21 19.88
N VAL A 291 -17.49 9.85 19.01
CA VAL A 291 -17.99 10.89 18.10
C VAL A 291 -18.78 10.26 16.96
N GLU A 292 -18.38 9.09 16.46
CA GLU A 292 -19.15 8.34 15.46
C GLU A 292 -20.54 7.96 15.98
N GLU A 293 -20.61 7.40 17.19
CA GLU A 293 -21.89 7.07 17.85
C GLU A 293 -22.76 8.30 18.09
N ALA A 294 -22.16 9.45 18.44
CA ALA A 294 -22.89 10.71 18.59
C ALA A 294 -23.46 11.21 17.25
N LEU A 295 -22.69 11.10 16.16
CA LEU A 295 -23.14 11.45 14.81
C LEU A 295 -24.29 10.56 14.35
N ASP A 296 -24.24 9.26 14.62
CA ASP A 296 -25.31 8.33 14.26
C ASP A 296 -26.60 8.65 15.00
N LYS A 297 -26.53 8.92 16.32
CA LYS A 297 -27.68 9.38 17.10
C LYS A 297 -28.25 10.69 16.57
N LEU A 298 -27.40 11.66 16.21
CA LEU A 298 -27.87 12.92 15.64
C LEU A 298 -28.64 12.69 14.34
N ARG A 299 -28.11 11.86 13.42
CA ARG A 299 -28.77 11.52 12.15
C ARG A 299 -30.15 10.90 12.38
N GLU A 300 -30.26 9.99 13.35
CA GLU A 300 -31.52 9.36 13.75
C GLU A 300 -32.52 10.38 14.32
N GLU A 301 -32.08 11.28 15.20
CA GLU A 301 -32.93 12.27 15.87
C GLU A 301 -33.46 13.34 14.90
N CYS A 302 -32.59 13.87 14.03
CA CYS A 302 -32.96 14.97 13.15
C CYS A 302 -33.54 14.52 11.81
N GLY A 303 -33.33 13.26 11.42
CA GLY A 303 -33.72 12.72 10.11
C GLY A 303 -32.99 13.38 8.92
N LYS A 304 -31.90 14.11 9.17
CA LYS A 304 -31.08 14.81 8.16
C LYS A 304 -29.71 14.13 8.01
N PRO A 305 -29.17 14.03 6.79
CA PRO A 305 -27.82 13.52 6.57
C PRO A 305 -26.78 14.48 7.17
N VAL A 306 -25.82 13.91 7.91
CA VAL A 306 -24.66 14.64 8.45
C VAL A 306 -23.39 13.89 8.09
N ALA A 307 -22.44 14.52 7.41
CA ALA A 307 -21.14 13.93 7.06
C ALA A 307 -20.02 14.43 7.98
N LEU A 308 -18.93 13.66 8.07
CA LEU A 308 -17.71 14.04 8.76
C LEU A 308 -16.54 13.83 7.81
N LEU A 309 -15.68 14.84 7.66
CA LEU A 309 -14.41 14.74 6.94
C LEU A 309 -13.26 14.99 7.91
N VAL A 310 -12.34 14.04 7.99
CA VAL A 310 -11.13 14.12 8.83
C VAL A 310 -9.89 13.65 8.08
N GLY A 311 -8.71 14.06 8.56
CA GLY A 311 -7.42 13.53 8.13
C GLY A 311 -7.26 13.56 6.60
N PRO A 312 -7.02 12.42 5.94
CA PRO A 312 -6.83 12.35 4.49
C PRO A 312 -8.01 12.88 3.65
N GLU A 313 -9.24 12.79 4.15
CA GLU A 313 -10.44 13.21 3.41
C GLU A 313 -10.51 14.73 3.24
N VAL A 314 -10.02 15.47 4.25
CA VAL A 314 -9.89 16.94 4.18
C VAL A 314 -8.91 17.34 3.09
N ALA A 315 -7.74 16.70 3.04
CA ALA A 315 -6.75 16.93 1.97
C ALA A 315 -7.34 16.60 0.60
N ALA A 316 -8.02 15.46 0.44
CA ALA A 316 -8.63 15.08 -0.82
C ALA A 316 -9.70 16.10 -1.28
N PHE A 317 -10.54 16.57 -0.36
CA PHE A 317 -11.55 17.61 -0.63
C PHE A 317 -10.89 18.93 -1.07
N LEU A 318 -9.91 19.41 -0.32
CA LEU A 318 -9.21 20.67 -0.60
C LEU A 318 -8.39 20.59 -1.90
N LEU A 319 -7.74 19.47 -2.20
CA LEU A 319 -7.04 19.29 -3.48
C LEU A 319 -8.01 19.27 -4.65
N ARG A 320 -9.17 18.63 -4.51
CA ARG A 320 -10.16 18.52 -5.59
C ARG A 320 -10.75 19.87 -5.98
N TYR A 321 -11.08 20.71 -5.00
CA TYR A 321 -11.83 21.96 -5.25
C TYR A 321 -11.01 23.22 -5.01
N GLY A 322 -9.94 23.12 -4.22
CA GLY A 322 -9.04 24.21 -3.85
C GLY A 322 -7.70 24.21 -4.57
N ALA A 323 -7.42 23.30 -5.52
CA ALA A 323 -6.12 23.25 -6.22
C ALA A 323 -5.65 24.61 -6.76
N LYS A 324 -6.57 25.44 -7.27
CA LYS A 324 -6.24 26.78 -7.80
C LYS A 324 -5.90 27.82 -6.72
N LEU A 325 -6.18 27.54 -5.45
CA LEU A 325 -5.76 28.39 -4.32
C LEU A 325 -4.29 28.15 -3.94
N LEU A 326 -3.73 27.02 -4.36
CA LEU A 326 -2.38 26.57 -4.03
C LEU A 326 -1.37 26.88 -5.15
N ALA A 327 -1.81 27.55 -6.22
CA ALA A 327 -1.06 27.76 -7.47
C ALA A 327 -0.48 29.17 -7.61
#